data_AF-A0A0C2YWU5-F1
#
_entry.id   AF-A0A0C2YWU5-F1
#
_cell.length_a   1.000
_cell.length_b   1.000
_cell.length_c   1.000
_cell.angle_alpha   90.00
_cell.angle_beta   90.00
_cell.angle_gamma   90.00
#
_symmetry.space_group_name_H-M   'P 1'
#
loop_
_entity.id
_entity.type
_entity.pdbx_description
1 polymer ?
#
loop_
_entity_poly.entity_id
_entity_poly.type
_entity_poly.pdbx_seq_one_letter_code
_entity_poly.pdbx_strand_id
1 'polypeptide(L)'
;MRRLVALIFVLLASACYQVDGETVAASASIRVDGVKDGRYRRPDGVEVRVRWNEGEKQYDVASPDGPTGKARAARLAPGLFLVQYLDAARLTLMAAPKGDDVVLFFADKVAEPRLLKAHGLGLKPGPINALTGPARAVADFYKDLAVSGEFREGERLIYLGG
;
A
#
# COMPACT_ATOMS: atom_id res chain seq x y z
N MET A 1 9.40 9.55 -27.45
CA MET A 1 9.65 8.46 -26.48
C MET A 1 9.17 8.71 -25.04
N ARG A 2 8.60 9.87 -24.68
CA ARG A 2 8.05 10.11 -23.32
C ARG A 2 6.67 9.50 -23.03
N ARG A 3 5.91 9.13 -24.06
CA ARG A 3 4.54 8.59 -23.91
C ARG A 3 4.47 7.09 -23.60
N LEU A 4 5.55 6.34 -23.87
CA LEU A 4 5.62 4.90 -23.60
C LEU A 4 5.96 4.59 -22.13
N VAL A 5 6.73 5.47 -21.46
CA VAL A 5 7.04 5.34 -20.02
C VAL A 5 5.79 5.51 -19.15
N ALA A 6 4.88 6.40 -19.55
CA ALA A 6 3.61 6.58 -18.86
C ALA A 6 2.69 5.35 -18.95
N LEU A 7 2.74 4.58 -20.04
CA LEU A 7 1.93 3.37 -20.22
C LEU A 7 2.40 2.20 -19.36
N ILE A 8 3.70 2.15 -19.04
CA ILE A 8 4.28 1.14 -18.13
C ILE A 8 3.93 1.47 -16.66
N PHE A 9 3.87 2.75 -16.31
CA PHE A 9 3.34 3.18 -15.00
C PHE A 9 1.86 2.82 -14.79
N VAL A 10 1.05 2.79 -15.86
CA VAL A 10 -0.38 2.41 -15.82
C VAL A 10 -0.59 0.93 -15.50
N LEU A 11 0.39 0.07 -15.75
CA LEU A 11 0.31 -1.38 -15.49
C LEU A 11 0.83 -1.78 -14.09
N LEU A 12 1.53 -0.89 -13.39
CA LEU A 12 2.26 -1.15 -12.15
C LEU A 12 1.68 -0.44 -10.92
N ALA A 13 0.43 0.01 -10.99
CA ALA A 13 -0.21 0.82 -9.94
C ALA A 13 -1.56 0.25 -9.49
N SER A 14 -1.80 -1.05 -9.71
CA SER A 14 -3.09 -1.66 -9.36
C SER A 14 -3.22 -2.01 -7.87
N ALA A 15 -2.13 -1.91 -7.09
CA ALA A 15 -2.03 -2.51 -5.74
C ALA A 15 -2.47 -1.56 -4.65
N CYS A 16 -2.66 -0.29 -5.01
CA CYS A 16 -3.00 0.75 -4.09
C CYS A 16 -4.17 1.54 -4.65
N TYR A 17 -4.98 2.06 -3.75
CA TYR A 17 -5.93 3.10 -4.09
C TYR A 17 -5.47 4.42 -3.50
N GLN A 18 -5.66 5.48 -4.28
CA GLN A 18 -5.68 6.83 -3.74
C GLN A 18 -6.94 6.99 -2.88
N VAL A 19 -6.81 7.60 -1.71
CA VAL A 19 -7.92 7.75 -0.76
C VAL A 19 -7.96 9.15 -0.17
N ASP A 20 -9.16 9.58 0.19
CA ASP A 20 -9.36 10.77 1.00
C ASP A 20 -9.32 10.39 2.49
N GLY A 21 -8.48 11.08 3.27
CA GLY A 21 -8.39 10.87 4.72
C GLY A 21 -7.31 9.88 5.18
N GLU A 22 -7.31 9.57 6.48
CA GLU A 22 -6.37 8.63 7.09
C GLU A 22 -7.05 7.27 7.26
N THR A 23 -6.65 6.28 6.47
CA THR A 23 -7.10 4.89 6.58
C THR A 23 -6.34 4.15 7.68
N VAL A 24 -5.12 4.59 7.97
CA VAL A 24 -4.32 4.14 9.11
C VAL A 24 -4.05 5.32 10.04
N ALA A 25 -4.77 5.35 11.17
CA ALA A 25 -4.56 6.34 12.22
C ALA A 25 -3.16 6.18 12.84
N ALA A 26 -2.55 7.29 13.28
CA ALA A 26 -1.25 7.29 13.95
C ALA A 26 -1.20 6.35 15.17
N SER A 27 -2.28 6.26 15.95
CA SER A 27 -2.40 5.39 17.12
C SER A 27 -2.47 3.90 16.77
N ALA A 28 -2.88 3.55 15.56
CA ALA A 28 -2.97 2.16 15.09
C ALA A 28 -1.72 1.71 14.33
N SER A 29 -0.80 2.64 14.06
CA SER A 29 0.43 2.35 13.31
C SER A 29 1.41 1.54 14.16
N ILE A 30 1.95 0.48 13.59
CA ILE A 30 2.87 -0.45 14.24
C ILE A 30 4.11 -0.72 13.39
N ARG A 31 5.20 -1.09 14.07
CA ARG A 31 6.32 -1.76 13.41
C ARG A 31 5.86 -3.15 12.99
N VAL A 32 6.01 -3.44 11.70
CA VAL A 32 5.73 -4.73 11.09
C VAL A 32 6.91 -5.67 11.29
N ASP A 33 6.69 -6.73 12.06
CA ASP A 33 7.65 -7.83 12.19
C ASP A 33 7.92 -8.46 10.82
N GLY A 34 9.19 -8.55 10.44
CA GLY A 34 9.62 -9.05 9.12
C GLY A 34 9.95 -7.96 8.10
N VAL A 35 9.58 -6.70 8.33
CA VAL A 35 10.08 -5.57 7.53
C VAL A 35 11.39 -5.08 8.15
N LYS A 36 12.48 -5.18 7.39
CA LYS A 36 13.82 -4.75 7.81
C LYS A 36 14.02 -3.26 7.51
N ASP A 37 14.85 -2.62 8.31
CA ASP A 37 15.38 -1.31 7.93
C ASP A 37 16.47 -1.54 6.86
N GLY A 38 16.43 -0.78 5.76
CA GLY A 38 17.41 -0.93 4.68
C GLY A 38 16.88 -0.50 3.31
N ARG A 39 17.56 -0.94 2.25
CA ARG A 39 17.17 -0.63 0.87
C ARG A 39 16.21 -1.68 0.34
N TYR A 40 15.18 -1.20 -0.36
CA TYR A 40 14.21 -2.00 -1.10
C TYR A 40 14.14 -1.52 -2.55
N ARG A 41 14.02 -2.45 -3.50
CA ARG A 41 13.70 -2.14 -4.89
C ARG A 41 12.21 -2.30 -5.12
N ARG A 42 11.55 -1.25 -5.59
CA ARG A 42 10.15 -1.27 -6.02
C ARG A 42 10.00 -2.02 -7.36
N PRO A 43 8.76 -2.44 -7.70
CA PRO A 43 8.47 -3.06 -9.00
C PRO A 43 8.85 -2.21 -10.21
N ASP A 44 8.81 -0.88 -10.07
CA ASP A 44 9.21 0.07 -11.13
C ASP A 44 10.73 0.26 -11.25
N GLY A 45 11.52 -0.49 -10.49
CA GLY A 45 12.98 -0.44 -10.48
C GLY A 45 13.58 0.63 -9.59
N VAL A 46 12.77 1.51 -9.01
CA VAL A 46 13.25 2.56 -8.10
C VAL A 46 13.65 1.96 -6.77
N GLU A 47 14.81 2.36 -6.25
CA GLU A 47 15.28 1.98 -4.93
C GLU A 47 14.83 3.00 -3.89
N VAL A 48 14.38 2.49 -2.74
CA VAL A 48 13.98 3.31 -1.60
C VAL A 48 14.63 2.77 -0.33
N ARG A 49 15.01 3.66 0.58
CA ARG A 49 15.42 3.30 1.93
C ARG A 49 14.20 3.36 2.83
N VAL A 50 13.88 2.23 3.46
CA VAL A 50 12.79 2.10 4.43
C VAL A 50 13.40 2.03 5.82
N ARG A 51 12.88 2.82 6.76
CA ARG A 51 13.30 2.80 8.16
C ARG A 51 12.11 2.99 9.08
N TRP A 52 12.02 2.20 10.14
CA TRP A 52 11.07 2.47 11.20
C TRP A 52 11.50 3.66 12.07
N ASN A 53 10.57 4.60 12.26
CA ASN A 53 10.70 5.74 13.14
C ASN A 53 9.83 5.55 14.38
N GLU A 54 10.46 5.16 15.49
CA GLU A 54 9.78 4.88 16.76
C GLU A 54 9.08 6.13 17.34
N GLY A 55 9.71 7.30 17.20
CA GLY A 55 9.19 8.55 17.75
C GLY A 55 7.90 9.00 17.07
N GLU A 56 7.80 8.79 15.75
CA GLU A 56 6.61 9.15 14.96
C GLU A 56 5.65 7.97 14.72
N LYS A 57 6.01 6.76 15.19
CA LYS A 57 5.27 5.51 14.95
C LYS A 57 4.92 5.28 13.48
N GLN A 58 5.88 5.43 12.59
CA GLN A 58 5.69 5.25 11.16
C GLN A 58 7.01 4.88 10.48
N TYR A 59 6.94 4.50 9.20
CA TYR A 59 8.10 4.29 8.36
C TYR A 59 8.47 5.56 7.61
N ASP A 60 9.75 5.90 7.63
CA ASP A 60 10.35 6.84 6.70
C ASP A 60 10.74 6.08 5.42
N VAL A 61 10.33 6.60 4.27
CA VAL A 61 10.57 6.01 2.95
C VAL A 61 11.28 7.02 2.07
N ALA A 62 12.61 6.93 2.00
CA ALA A 62 13.44 7.89 1.30
C ALA A 62 13.88 7.35 -0.07
N SER A 63 13.61 8.11 -1.14
CA SER A 63 14.24 7.87 -2.45
C SER A 63 15.62 8.57 -2.49
N PRO A 64 16.64 8.00 -3.14
CA PRO A 64 17.95 8.65 -3.30
C PRO A 64 17.86 10.05 -3.93
N ASP A 65 16.97 10.20 -4.91
CA ASP A 65 16.86 11.40 -5.76
C ASP A 65 15.52 12.13 -5.58
N GLY A 66 14.75 11.79 -4.54
CA GLY A 66 13.37 12.23 -4.39
C GLY A 66 12.98 12.62 -2.96
N PRO A 67 11.77 13.18 -2.79
CA PRO A 67 11.25 13.50 -1.48
C PRO A 67 11.13 12.24 -0.60
N THR A 68 11.36 12.41 0.69
CA THR A 68 11.10 11.35 1.68
C THR A 68 9.60 11.31 1.96
N GLY A 69 8.99 10.17 1.68
CA GLY A 69 7.62 9.88 2.09
C GLY A 69 7.55 9.20 3.44
N LYS A 70 6.33 9.05 3.93
CA LYS A 70 6.01 8.43 5.21
C LYS A 70 5.00 7.32 4.97
N ALA A 71 5.07 6.22 5.71
CA ALA A 71 4.07 5.16 5.63
C ALA A 71 3.67 4.69 7.04
N ARG A 72 2.38 4.47 7.24
CA ARG A 72 1.84 3.82 8.45
C ARG A 72 1.34 2.43 8.10
N ALA A 73 1.40 1.52 9.07
CA ALA A 73 0.94 0.16 8.89
C ALA A 73 0.07 -0.27 10.06
N ALA A 74 -1.11 -0.82 9.80
CA ALA A 74 -1.98 -1.44 10.80
C ALA A 74 -2.22 -2.90 10.45
N ARG A 75 -2.33 -3.76 11.47
CA ARG A 75 -2.61 -5.19 11.26
C ARG A 75 -4.06 -5.39 10.79
N LEU A 76 -4.24 -6.12 9.68
CA LEU A 76 -5.55 -6.59 9.22
C LEU A 76 -5.82 -8.02 9.72
N ALA A 77 -4.84 -8.90 9.54
CA ALA A 77 -4.86 -10.31 9.94
C ALA A 77 -3.44 -10.77 10.33
N PRO A 78 -3.25 -11.99 10.88
CA PRO A 78 -1.91 -12.52 11.10
C PRO A 78 -1.07 -12.50 9.83
N GLY A 79 0.06 -11.79 9.87
CA GLY A 79 0.97 -11.62 8.72
C GLY A 79 0.51 -10.66 7.61
N LEU A 80 -0.66 -10.03 7.73
CA LEU A 80 -1.24 -9.17 6.69
C LEU A 80 -1.57 -7.77 7.25
N PHE A 81 -1.17 -6.74 6.53
CA PHE A 81 -1.18 -5.36 7.00
C PHE A 81 -1.84 -4.41 6.00
N LEU A 82 -2.61 -3.47 6.51
CA LEU A 82 -3.05 -2.27 5.81
C LEU A 82 -1.92 -1.25 5.89
N VAL A 83 -1.43 -0.79 4.75
CA VAL A 83 -0.37 0.20 4.67
C VAL A 83 -0.93 1.46 4.02
N GLN A 84 -0.71 2.61 4.66
CA GLN A 84 -1.02 3.91 4.09
C GLN A 84 0.26 4.72 3.91
N TYR A 85 0.59 5.04 2.66
CA TYR A 85 1.63 6.00 2.29
C TYR A 85 1.05 7.42 2.35
N LEU A 86 1.70 8.31 3.10
CA LEU A 86 1.18 9.61 3.55
C LEU A 86 1.72 10.81 2.76
N ASP A 87 2.18 10.59 1.53
CA ASP A 87 2.59 11.68 0.64
C ASP A 87 1.35 12.40 0.04
N ALA A 88 1.58 13.35 -0.88
CA ALA A 88 0.55 14.21 -1.49
C ALA A 88 -0.67 13.45 -2.04
N ALA A 89 -0.50 12.22 -2.52
CA ALA A 89 -1.57 11.42 -3.12
C ALA A 89 -2.26 10.43 -2.17
N ARG A 90 -1.80 10.27 -0.92
CA ARG A 90 -2.30 9.30 0.08
C ARG A 90 -2.73 7.94 -0.50
N LEU A 91 -1.80 7.00 -0.53
CA LEU A 91 -2.04 5.68 -1.12
C LEU A 91 -2.30 4.65 -0.03
N THR A 92 -3.34 3.84 -0.17
CA THR A 92 -3.66 2.73 0.73
C THR A 92 -3.60 1.41 -0.01
N LEU A 93 -2.92 0.43 0.58
CA LEU A 93 -2.69 -0.89 0.02
C LEU A 93 -2.61 -1.97 1.09
N MET A 94 -2.69 -3.23 0.68
CA MET A 94 -2.49 -4.37 1.56
C MET A 94 -1.13 -5.04 1.29
N ALA A 95 -0.39 -5.37 2.33
CA ALA A 95 0.95 -5.94 2.22
C ALA A 95 1.27 -7.00 3.28
N ALA A 96 2.21 -7.89 2.98
CA ALA A 96 2.77 -8.86 3.91
C ALA A 96 4.29 -9.02 3.70
N PRO A 97 5.07 -9.21 4.78
CA PRO A 97 6.45 -9.66 4.66
C PRO A 97 6.50 -11.12 4.14
N LYS A 98 7.43 -11.42 3.24
CA LYS A 98 7.64 -12.76 2.67
C LYS A 98 9.14 -13.02 2.53
N GLY A 99 9.71 -13.72 3.52
CA GLY A 99 11.16 -13.76 3.69
C GLY A 99 11.66 -12.35 4.03
N ASP A 100 12.61 -11.84 3.25
CA ASP A 100 13.14 -10.48 3.42
C ASP A 100 12.36 -9.44 2.62
N ASP A 101 11.55 -9.88 1.65
CA ASP A 101 10.78 -9.02 0.76
C ASP A 101 9.44 -8.58 1.37
N VAL A 102 8.81 -7.57 0.76
CA VAL A 102 7.43 -7.18 1.06
C VAL A 102 6.56 -7.38 -0.16
N VAL A 103 5.51 -8.19 -0.03
CA VAL A 103 4.54 -8.47 -1.08
C VAL A 103 3.34 -7.55 -0.92
N LEU A 104 2.86 -7.00 -2.04
CA LEU A 104 1.65 -6.20 -2.16
C LEU A 104 0.52 -7.07 -2.71
N PHE A 105 -0.69 -6.90 -2.19
CA PHE A 105 -1.86 -7.69 -2.58
C PHE A 105 -2.93 -6.83 -3.24
N PHE A 106 -3.57 -7.41 -4.26
CA PHE A 106 -4.74 -6.84 -4.94
C PHE A 106 -6.00 -7.54 -4.48
N ALA A 107 -7.11 -6.81 -4.43
CA ALA A 107 -8.42 -7.46 -4.43
C ALA A 107 -8.62 -8.26 -5.72
N ASP A 108 -9.27 -9.41 -5.64
CA ASP A 108 -9.67 -10.15 -6.82
C ASP A 108 -10.68 -9.36 -7.64
N LYS A 109 -10.58 -9.42 -8.98
CA LYS A 109 -11.41 -8.62 -9.90
C LYS A 109 -12.91 -8.85 -9.73
N VAL A 110 -13.31 -10.01 -9.22
CA VAL A 110 -14.72 -10.35 -8.94
C VAL A 110 -15.15 -9.81 -7.58
N ALA A 111 -14.26 -9.85 -6.58
CA ALA A 111 -14.55 -9.42 -5.22
C ALA A 111 -14.51 -7.90 -5.06
N GLU A 112 -13.56 -7.21 -5.73
CA GLU A 112 -13.38 -5.76 -5.67
C GLU A 112 -14.70 -4.99 -5.86
N PRO A 113 -15.42 -5.08 -7.00
CA PRO A 113 -16.62 -4.30 -7.21
C PRO A 113 -17.74 -4.66 -6.22
N ARG A 114 -17.82 -5.92 -5.79
CA ARG A 114 -18.82 -6.39 -4.82
C ARG A 114 -18.57 -5.80 -3.43
N LEU A 115 -17.33 -5.85 -2.95
CA LEU A 115 -16.93 -5.33 -1.64
C LEU A 115 -16.97 -3.80 -1.62
N LEU A 116 -16.49 -3.12 -2.67
CA LEU A 116 -16.61 -1.67 -2.78
C LEU A 116 -18.07 -1.21 -2.66
N LYS A 117 -18.99 -1.89 -3.36
CA LYS A 117 -20.43 -1.64 -3.25
C LYS A 117 -20.96 -1.91 -1.84
N ALA A 118 -20.54 -2.99 -1.19
CA ALA A 118 -20.97 -3.35 0.16
C ALA A 118 -20.60 -2.28 1.20
N HIS A 119 -19.47 -1.59 1.02
CA HIS A 119 -19.02 -0.51 1.90
C HIS A 119 -19.43 0.89 1.42
N GLY A 120 -20.23 1.00 0.36
CA GLY A 120 -20.66 2.29 -0.19
C GLY A 120 -19.51 3.13 -0.77
N LEU A 121 -18.44 2.48 -1.22
CA LEU A 121 -17.28 3.12 -1.82
C LEU A 121 -17.49 3.29 -3.34
N GLY A 122 -17.14 4.47 -3.84
CA GLY A 122 -17.01 4.70 -5.28
C GLY A 122 -15.59 4.40 -5.76
N LEU A 123 -15.45 3.97 -7.01
CA LEU A 123 -14.18 3.78 -7.69
C LEU A 123 -14.07 4.79 -8.82
N LYS A 124 -13.07 5.68 -8.76
CA LYS A 124 -12.75 6.62 -9.82
C LYS A 124 -11.48 6.13 -10.55
N PRO A 125 -11.59 5.74 -11.82
CA PRO A 125 -10.43 5.33 -12.61
C PRO A 125 -9.43 6.48 -12.80
N GLY A 126 -8.14 6.15 -12.79
CA GLY A 126 -7.05 7.10 -13.00
C GLY A 126 -5.71 6.37 -13.15
N PRO A 127 -4.58 7.11 -13.19
CA PRO A 127 -3.24 6.52 -13.15
C PRO A 127 -3.04 5.63 -11.92
N ILE A 128 -3.65 6.04 -10.81
CA ILE A 128 -3.92 5.22 -9.63
C ILE A 128 -5.42 5.33 -9.41
N ASN A 129 -6.11 4.21 -9.23
CA ASN A 129 -7.53 4.22 -8.95
C ASN A 129 -7.80 4.93 -7.61
N ALA A 130 -8.77 5.83 -7.56
CA ALA A 130 -9.14 6.51 -6.32
C ALA A 130 -10.43 5.91 -5.75
N LEU A 131 -10.44 5.66 -4.44
CA LEU A 131 -11.65 5.30 -3.71
C LEU A 131 -12.28 6.55 -3.13
N THR A 132 -13.54 6.79 -3.47
CA THR A 132 -14.31 7.91 -2.93
C THR A 132 -15.25 7.40 -1.85
N GLY A 133 -15.09 7.91 -0.64
CA GLY A 133 -15.91 7.55 0.52
C GLY A 133 -15.15 7.81 1.83
N PRO A 134 -15.78 7.54 2.98
CA PRO A 134 -15.14 7.72 4.27
C PRO A 134 -13.91 6.82 4.44
N ALA A 135 -12.80 7.34 4.98
CA ALA A 135 -11.58 6.57 5.23
C ALA A 135 -11.83 5.29 6.07
N ARG A 136 -12.81 5.34 6.99
CA ARG A 136 -13.23 4.19 7.77
C ARG A 136 -13.80 3.07 6.89
N ALA A 137 -14.65 3.41 5.91
CA ALA A 137 -15.22 2.43 4.99
C ALA A 137 -14.14 1.79 4.11
N VAL A 138 -13.09 2.53 3.73
CA VAL A 138 -11.92 1.96 3.04
C VAL A 138 -11.16 0.98 3.92
N ALA A 139 -10.94 1.30 5.20
CA ALA A 139 -10.30 0.38 6.13
C ALA A 139 -11.14 -0.89 6.35
N ASP A 140 -12.47 -0.76 6.45
CA ASP A 140 -13.38 -1.90 6.58
C ASP A 140 -13.41 -2.76 5.31
N PHE A 141 -13.34 -2.16 4.11
CA PHE A 141 -13.14 -2.89 2.84
C PHE A 141 -11.91 -3.80 2.86
N TYR A 142 -10.76 -3.28 3.29
CA TYR A 142 -9.54 -4.07 3.38
C TYR A 142 -9.60 -5.14 4.46
N LYS A 143 -10.33 -4.90 5.55
CA LYS A 143 -10.56 -5.88 6.59
C LYS A 143 -11.40 -7.05 6.07
N ASP A 144 -12.50 -6.77 5.37
CA ASP A 144 -13.36 -7.81 4.82
C ASP A 144 -12.65 -8.58 3.71
N LEU A 145 -11.82 -7.91 2.91
CA LEU A 145 -10.94 -8.56 1.93
C LEU A 145 -9.96 -9.53 2.61
N ALA A 146 -9.31 -9.10 3.69
CA ALA A 146 -8.39 -9.95 4.46
C ALA A 146 -9.09 -11.17 5.08
N VAL A 147 -10.34 -11.00 5.55
CA VAL A 147 -11.14 -12.09 6.13
C VAL A 147 -11.62 -13.07 5.06
N SER A 148 -12.05 -12.59 3.90
CA SER A 148 -12.58 -13.45 2.85
C SER A 148 -11.49 -14.21 2.08
N GLY A 149 -10.25 -13.71 2.10
CA GLY A 149 -9.16 -14.31 1.34
C GLY A 149 -9.25 -14.03 -0.17
N GLU A 150 -10.17 -13.18 -0.62
CA GLU A 150 -10.42 -12.87 -2.03
C GLU A 150 -9.43 -11.83 -2.58
N PHE A 151 -8.15 -12.09 -2.38
CA PHE A 151 -7.05 -11.26 -2.81
C PHE A 151 -5.93 -12.12 -3.38
N ARG A 152 -5.11 -11.50 -4.22
CA ARG A 152 -3.99 -12.16 -4.90
C ARG A 152 -2.70 -11.39 -4.72
N GLU A 153 -1.59 -12.13 -4.63
CA GLU A 153 -0.25 -11.54 -4.68
C GLU A 153 -0.10 -10.77 -5.99
N GLY A 154 0.48 -9.59 -5.88
CA GLY A 154 0.56 -8.66 -6.97
C GLY A 154 1.94 -8.21 -7.32
N GLU A 155 2.45 -7.33 -6.48
CA GLU A 155 3.73 -6.69 -6.65
C GLU A 155 4.63 -6.99 -5.46
N ARG A 156 5.92 -6.69 -5.59
CA ARG A 156 6.89 -6.96 -4.53
C ARG A 156 7.94 -5.86 -4.42
N LEU A 157 8.25 -5.48 -3.18
CA LEU A 157 9.44 -4.74 -2.84
C LEU A 157 10.54 -5.73 -2.46
N ILE A 158 11.63 -5.74 -3.23
CA ILE A 158 12.74 -6.67 -3.04
C ILE A 158 13.75 -6.08 -2.07
N TYR A 159 14.11 -6.79 -1.01
CA TYR A 159 15.13 -6.31 -0.08
C TYR A 159 16.53 -6.43 -0.69
N LEU A 160 17.30 -5.35 -0.60
CA LEU A 160 18.66 -5.26 -1.16
C LEU A 160 19.75 -5.21 -0.08
N GLY A 161 19.40 -5.22 1.20
CA GLY A 161 20.35 -5.04 2.30
C GLY A 161 20.37 -3.62 2.88
N GLY A 162 20.99 -3.50 4.05
CA GLY A 162 21.26 -2.25 4.77
C GLY A 162 22.70 -1.82 4.59
#